data_AF-A0A357MYM6-F1
#
_entry.id   AF-A0A357MYM6-F1
#
_cell.length_a   1.000
_cell.length_b   1.000
_cell.length_c   1.000
_cell.angle_alpha   90.00
_cell.angle_beta   90.00
_cell.angle_gamma   90.00
#
_symmetry.space_group_name_H-M   'P 1'
#
loop_
_entity.id
_entity.type
_entity.pdbx_description
1 polymer ?
#
loop_
_entity_poly.entity_id
_entity_poly.type
_entity_poly.pdbx_seq_one_letter_code
_entity_poly.pdbx_strand_id
1 'polypeptide(L)'
;MWSKAPPPNKEESARIELAKTGPCMACLALQMQDLLEPTLVVYGCDYNHAKSGNVRRGHAFGYALCKWHHMRYPMEGNTFATMRQIYGPSLLDGSRTFRETYGSDDELIDQQTYINELRAAA
;
A
#
# COMPACT_ATOMS: atom_id res chain seq x y z
N MET A 1 14.25 16.19 -4.69
CA MET A 1 14.49 16.76 -3.35
C MET A 1 14.35 15.64 -2.33
N TRP A 2 15.44 15.22 -1.70
CA TRP A 2 15.41 14.13 -0.72
C TRP A 2 14.85 14.67 0.60
N SER A 3 14.07 13.85 1.33
CA SER A 3 13.46 14.28 2.59
C SER A 3 14.56 14.63 3.60
N LYS A 4 14.40 15.75 4.32
CA LYS A 4 15.26 16.11 5.47
C LYS A 4 14.89 15.33 6.75
N ALA A 5 13.87 14.47 6.70
CA ALA A 5 13.51 13.63 7.83
C ALA A 5 14.67 12.69 8.17
N PRO A 6 14.95 12.43 9.47
CA PRO A 6 15.92 11.42 9.86
C PRO A 6 15.56 10.06 9.23
N PRO A 7 16.54 9.16 9.03
CA PRO A 7 16.25 7.80 8.62
C PRO A 7 15.32 7.10 9.65
N PRO A 8 14.59 6.04 9.25
CA PRO A 8 13.79 5.26 10.19
C PRO A 8 14.67 4.69 11.31
N ASN A 9 14.14 4.67 12.53
CA ASN A 9 14.77 3.97 13.63
C ASN A 9 14.70 2.43 13.40
N LYS A 10 15.23 1.64 14.35
CA LYS A 10 15.27 0.17 14.21
C LYS A 10 13.87 -0.45 14.09
N GLU A 11 12.91 0.01 14.90
CA GLU A 11 11.54 -0.52 14.92
C GLU A 11 10.77 -0.11 13.66
N GLU A 12 10.91 1.15 13.24
CA GLU A 12 10.33 1.65 11.99
C GLU A 12 10.90 0.90 10.78
N SER A 13 12.21 0.65 10.76
CA SER A 13 12.86 -0.12 9.70
C SER A 13 12.33 -1.55 9.65
N ALA A 14 12.19 -2.21 10.82
CA ALA A 14 11.64 -3.57 10.88
C ALA A 14 10.18 -3.62 10.39
N ARG A 15 9.35 -2.66 10.79
CA ARG A 15 7.97 -2.51 10.28
C ARG A 15 7.94 -2.35 8.76
N ILE A 16 8.78 -1.46 8.23
CA ILE A 16 8.86 -1.16 6.79
C ILE A 16 9.28 -2.40 6.01
N GLU A 17 10.34 -3.09 6.43
CA GLU A 17 10.83 -4.27 5.70
C GLU A 17 9.84 -5.44 5.77
N LEU A 18 9.16 -5.64 6.91
CA LEU A 18 8.08 -6.63 7.00
C LEU A 18 6.92 -6.27 6.07
N ALA A 19 6.51 -5.01 6.03
CA ALA A 19 5.46 -4.54 5.13
C ALA A 19 5.82 -4.75 3.65
N LYS A 20 7.07 -4.44 3.25
CA LYS A 20 7.55 -4.57 1.87
C LYS A 20 7.59 -6.02 1.36
N THR A 21 7.75 -7.00 2.25
CA THR A 21 7.65 -8.42 1.85
C THR A 21 6.21 -8.93 1.84
N GLY A 22 5.27 -8.13 2.34
CA GLY A 22 3.86 -8.47 2.50
C GLY A 22 2.98 -8.13 1.30
N PRO A 23 1.66 -8.31 1.49
CA PRO A 23 0.68 -8.00 0.46
C PRO A 23 0.46 -6.49 0.30
N CYS A 24 -0.03 -6.09 -0.87
CA CYS A 24 -0.53 -4.73 -1.11
C CYS A 24 -1.83 -4.49 -0.32
N MET A 25 -1.87 -3.46 0.51
CA MET A 25 -3.06 -3.15 1.33
C MET A 25 -4.29 -2.80 0.46
N ALA A 26 -4.10 -2.13 -0.68
CA ALA A 26 -5.21 -1.85 -1.59
C ALA A 26 -5.75 -3.11 -2.30
N CYS A 27 -4.87 -4.08 -2.64
CA CYS A 27 -5.32 -5.39 -3.15
C CYS A 27 -6.10 -6.14 -2.07
N LEU A 28 -5.60 -6.16 -0.83
CA LEU A 28 -6.32 -6.78 0.29
C LEU A 28 -7.66 -6.10 0.56
N ALA A 29 -7.75 -4.78 0.49
CA ALA A 29 -9.02 -4.07 0.65
C ALA A 29 -10.07 -4.51 -0.38
N LEU A 30 -9.68 -4.78 -1.63
CA LEU A 30 -10.58 -5.37 -2.63
C LEU A 30 -10.91 -6.83 -2.33
N GLN A 31 -9.93 -7.62 -1.94
CA GLN A 31 -10.14 -9.04 -1.63
C GLN A 31 -11.08 -9.21 -0.42
N MET A 32 -10.96 -8.37 0.60
CA MET A 32 -11.86 -8.34 1.77
C MET A 32 -13.29 -7.90 1.44
N GLN A 33 -13.48 -7.25 0.27
CA GLN A 33 -14.80 -6.89 -0.27
C GLN A 33 -15.30 -7.92 -1.29
N ASP A 34 -14.62 -9.06 -1.45
CA ASP A 34 -14.89 -10.08 -2.47
C ASP A 34 -14.86 -9.54 -3.92
N LEU A 35 -14.08 -8.47 -4.16
CA LEU A 35 -13.92 -7.83 -5.47
C LEU A 35 -12.62 -8.24 -6.19
N LEU A 36 -11.74 -8.97 -5.50
CA LEU A 36 -10.49 -9.46 -6.05
C LEU A 36 -10.22 -10.88 -5.55
N GLU A 37 -9.93 -11.79 -6.49
CA GLU A 37 -9.57 -13.16 -6.14
C GLU A 37 -8.31 -13.19 -5.24
N PRO A 38 -8.25 -14.06 -4.21
CA PRO A 38 -7.10 -14.12 -3.31
C PRO A 38 -5.76 -14.35 -4.03
N THR A 39 -5.76 -15.09 -5.14
CA THR A 39 -4.57 -15.39 -5.96
C THR A 39 -4.03 -14.17 -6.71
N LEU A 40 -4.81 -13.09 -6.83
CA LEU A 40 -4.42 -11.84 -7.48
C LEU A 40 -3.89 -10.80 -6.48
N VAL A 41 -3.87 -11.09 -5.17
CA VAL A 41 -3.25 -10.20 -4.19
C VAL A 41 -1.74 -10.20 -4.40
N VAL A 42 -1.18 -9.04 -4.72
CA VAL A 42 0.25 -8.90 -4.99
C VAL A 42 1.05 -8.80 -3.69
N TYR A 43 2.10 -9.60 -3.58
CA TYR A 43 3.11 -9.56 -2.51
C TYR A 43 4.44 -9.00 -3.02
N GLY A 44 5.29 -8.51 -2.11
CA GLY A 44 6.58 -7.91 -2.50
C GLY A 44 6.37 -6.48 -3.01
N CYS A 45 6.04 -5.58 -2.10
CA CYS A 45 5.54 -4.25 -2.36
C CYS A 45 6.55 -3.14 -1.99
N ASP A 46 6.25 -1.92 -2.45
CA ASP A 46 6.89 -0.71 -1.96
C ASP A 46 6.15 -0.18 -0.72
N TYR A 47 6.84 0.60 0.11
CA TYR A 47 6.23 1.23 1.29
C TYR A 47 5.82 2.68 1.02
N ASN A 48 4.52 2.93 0.93
CA ASN A 48 3.95 4.26 0.80
C ASN A 48 3.91 4.96 2.15
N HIS A 49 4.46 6.17 2.22
CA HIS A 49 4.39 7.00 3.43
C HIS A 49 3.17 7.92 3.35
N ALA A 50 2.27 7.80 4.31
CA ALA A 50 1.10 8.67 4.38
C ALA A 50 1.53 10.14 4.63
N LYS A 51 0.77 11.06 4.05
CA LYS A 51 1.04 12.50 4.14
C LYS A 51 -0.18 13.25 4.68
N SER A 52 0.07 14.32 5.42
CA SER A 52 -0.92 15.33 5.78
C SER A 52 -0.40 16.70 5.36
N GLY A 53 -1.20 17.48 4.62
CA GLY A 53 -0.77 18.78 4.09
C GLY A 53 0.51 18.71 3.23
N ASN A 54 0.68 17.63 2.46
CA ASN A 54 1.90 17.32 1.68
C ASN A 54 3.18 17.05 2.50
N VAL A 55 3.07 16.92 3.82
CA VAL A 55 4.16 16.55 4.73
C VAL A 55 4.01 15.08 5.13
N ARG A 56 5.09 14.29 5.12
CA ARG A 56 5.08 12.90 5.60
C ARG A 56 4.75 12.86 7.09
N ARG A 57 3.87 11.95 7.49
CA ARG A 57 3.44 11.79 8.90
C ARG A 57 4.50 11.12 9.79
N GLY A 58 5.44 10.41 9.19
CA GLY A 58 6.51 9.65 9.87
C GLY A 58 6.72 8.30 9.19
N HIS A 59 7.75 7.55 9.59
CA HIS A 59 8.05 6.25 8.96
C HIS A 59 7.10 5.14 9.42
N ALA A 60 6.61 5.22 10.67
CA ALA A 60 5.58 4.32 11.17
C ALA A 60 4.21 4.47 10.45
N PHE A 61 3.95 5.65 9.86
CA PHE A 61 2.67 5.98 9.22
C PHE A 61 2.72 5.70 7.72
N GLY A 62 2.67 4.41 7.37
CA GLY A 62 2.65 3.98 5.99
C GLY A 62 2.11 2.56 5.82
N TYR A 63 1.95 2.19 4.56
CA TYR A 63 1.38 0.92 4.13
C TYR A 63 1.99 0.44 2.82
N ALA A 64 2.02 -0.88 2.63
CA ALA A 64 2.57 -1.53 1.46
C ALA A 64 1.63 -1.40 0.27
N LEU A 65 2.17 -1.01 -0.89
CA LEU A 65 1.45 -0.94 -2.16
C LEU A 65 2.25 -1.62 -3.27
N CYS A 66 1.56 -2.38 -4.13
CA CYS A 66 2.17 -2.92 -5.33
C CYS A 66 2.52 -1.81 -6.33
N LYS A 67 3.30 -2.15 -7.36
CA LYS A 67 3.74 -1.16 -8.37
C LYS A 67 2.59 -0.45 -9.08
N TRP A 68 1.44 -1.13 -9.26
CA TRP A 68 0.25 -0.48 -9.79
C TRP A 68 -0.35 0.54 -8.83
N HIS A 69 -0.71 0.11 -7.62
CA HIS A 69 -1.35 1.01 -6.64
C HIS A 69 -0.43 2.14 -6.19
N HIS A 70 0.89 1.92 -6.15
CA HIS A 70 1.85 2.94 -5.75
C HIS A 70 2.24 3.89 -6.88
N MET A 71 2.64 3.33 -8.04
CA MET A 71 3.34 4.07 -9.10
C MET A 71 2.62 4.05 -10.45
N ARG A 72 1.42 3.46 -10.51
CA ARG A 72 0.62 3.30 -11.74
C ARG A 72 1.40 2.55 -12.83
N TYR A 73 2.27 1.63 -12.45
CA TYR A 73 3.02 0.82 -13.39
C TYR A 73 2.25 -0.47 -13.72
N PRO A 74 1.87 -0.71 -15.00
CA PRO A 74 1.16 -1.93 -15.37
C PRO A 74 1.99 -3.18 -15.13
N MET A 75 1.37 -4.23 -14.61
CA MET A 75 2.03 -5.47 -14.24
C MET A 75 1.70 -6.58 -15.24
N GLU A 76 2.61 -7.54 -15.45
CA GLU A 76 2.36 -8.76 -16.23
C GLU A 76 1.89 -8.53 -17.68
N GLY A 77 2.40 -7.46 -18.33
CA GLY A 77 2.02 -7.14 -19.71
C GLY A 77 0.62 -6.54 -19.87
N ASN A 78 -0.07 -6.24 -18.78
CA ASN A 78 -1.37 -5.57 -18.80
C ASN A 78 -1.29 -4.14 -19.35
N THR A 79 -2.44 -3.64 -19.80
CA THR A 79 -2.65 -2.24 -20.15
C THR A 79 -3.13 -1.45 -18.93
N PHE A 80 -3.06 -0.11 -18.97
CA PHE A 80 -3.68 0.72 -17.93
C PHE A 80 -5.18 0.44 -17.75
N ALA A 81 -5.90 0.16 -18.85
CA ALA A 81 -7.32 -0.12 -18.81
C ALA A 81 -7.62 -1.44 -18.09
N THR A 82 -6.89 -2.51 -18.42
CA THR A 82 -7.06 -3.80 -17.75
C THR A 82 -6.62 -3.75 -16.29
N MET A 83 -5.54 -3.03 -15.98
CA MET A 83 -5.14 -2.80 -14.58
C MET A 83 -6.22 -2.05 -13.79
N ARG A 84 -6.82 -1.01 -14.37
CA ARG A 84 -7.90 -0.25 -13.72
C ARG A 84 -9.15 -1.10 -13.51
N GLN A 85 -9.45 -2.02 -14.43
CA GLN A 85 -10.58 -2.94 -14.35
C GLN A 85 -10.38 -3.99 -13.26
N ILE A 86 -9.19 -4.58 -13.17
CA ILE A 86 -8.90 -5.67 -12.20
C ILE A 86 -8.65 -5.09 -10.80
N TYR A 87 -7.79 -4.07 -10.72
CA TYR A 87 -7.23 -3.62 -9.45
C TYR A 87 -7.79 -2.28 -8.98
N GLY A 88 -8.66 -1.60 -9.74
CA GLY A 88 -9.15 -0.27 -9.38
C GLY A 88 -8.09 0.84 -9.55
N PRO A 89 -8.30 2.04 -8.96
CA PRO A 89 -7.42 3.21 -9.12
C PRO A 89 -6.02 2.98 -8.58
N SER A 90 -5.04 3.57 -9.24
CA SER A 90 -3.73 3.84 -8.61
C SER A 90 -3.80 5.06 -7.70
N LEU A 91 -2.89 5.18 -6.72
CA LEU A 91 -2.75 6.40 -5.92
C LEU A 91 -2.46 7.62 -6.80
N LEU A 92 -1.77 7.42 -7.93
CA LEU A 92 -1.50 8.48 -8.91
C LEU A 92 -2.71 8.87 -9.77
N ASP A 93 -3.82 8.12 -9.72
CA ASP A 93 -5.10 8.57 -10.31
C ASP A 93 -5.80 9.60 -9.42
N GLY A 94 -5.36 9.75 -8.16
CA GLY A 94 -5.84 10.77 -7.23
C GLY A 94 -6.11 10.23 -5.83
N SER A 95 -5.57 10.91 -4.80
CA SER A 95 -5.69 10.48 -3.40
C SER A 95 -7.12 10.45 -2.86
N ARG A 96 -8.02 11.27 -3.40
CA ARG A 96 -9.45 11.21 -3.06
C ARG A 96 -10.08 9.93 -3.60
N THR A 97 -9.97 9.69 -4.91
CA THR A 97 -10.51 8.51 -5.57
C THR A 97 -9.92 7.22 -5.00
N PHE A 98 -8.63 7.22 -4.66
CA PHE A 98 -7.98 6.09 -4.00
C PHE A 98 -8.64 5.78 -2.65
N ARG A 99 -8.80 6.80 -1.78
CA ARG A 99 -9.41 6.61 -0.45
C ARG A 99 -10.89 6.23 -0.51
N GLU A 100 -11.63 6.80 -1.45
CA GLU A 100 -13.03 6.42 -1.70
C GLU A 100 -13.17 4.96 -2.14
N THR A 101 -12.13 4.36 -2.73
CA THR A 101 -12.18 2.96 -3.21
C THR A 101 -11.67 1.95 -2.18
N TYR A 102 -10.59 2.26 -1.47
CA TYR A 102 -9.89 1.28 -0.62
C TYR A 102 -9.93 1.59 0.88
N GLY A 103 -10.44 2.76 1.27
CA GLY A 103 -10.37 3.25 2.65
C GLY A 103 -9.37 4.39 2.83
N SER A 104 -9.49 5.08 3.95
CA SER A 104 -8.61 6.17 4.38
C SER A 104 -7.17 5.69 4.63
N ASP A 105 -6.23 6.64 4.68
CA ASP A 105 -4.84 6.32 5.03
C ASP A 105 -4.74 5.66 6.42
N ASP A 106 -5.56 6.07 7.39
CA ASP A 106 -5.53 5.49 8.74
C ASP A 106 -6.03 4.05 8.73
N GLU A 107 -7.13 3.75 8.01
CA GLU A 107 -7.63 2.38 7.88
C GLU A 107 -6.60 1.46 7.21
N LEU A 108 -5.90 1.93 6.17
CA LEU A 108 -4.85 1.14 5.50
C LEU A 108 -3.60 0.96 6.38
N ILE A 109 -3.28 1.94 7.24
CA ILE A 109 -2.18 1.83 8.22
C ILE A 109 -2.53 0.80 9.30
N ASP A 110 -3.77 0.82 9.80
CA ASP A 110 -4.27 -0.12 10.81
C ASP A 110 -4.29 -1.54 10.23
N GLN A 111 -4.79 -1.70 9.00
CA GLN A 111 -4.72 -2.96 8.27
C GLN A 111 -3.27 -3.45 8.11
N GLN A 112 -2.33 -2.56 7.75
CA GLN A 112 -0.91 -2.93 7.63
C GLN A 112 -0.32 -3.41 8.97
N THR A 113 -0.70 -2.75 10.07
CA THR A 113 -0.25 -3.14 11.42
C THR A 113 -0.75 -4.54 11.75
N TYR A 114 -2.04 -4.78 11.59
CA TYR A 114 -2.66 -6.08 11.85
C TYR A 114 -2.02 -7.21 11.02
N ILE A 115 -1.83 -6.99 9.72
CA ILE A 115 -1.21 -7.99 8.84
C ILE A 115 0.24 -8.25 9.21
N ASN A 116 1.00 -7.22 9.62
CA ASN A 116 2.35 -7.39 10.09
C ASN A 116 2.40 -8.21 11.39
N GLU A 117 1.50 -7.96 12.34
CA GLU A 117 1.42 -8.73 13.58
C GLU A 117 1.09 -10.20 13.32
N LEU A 118 0.12 -10.48 12.45
CA LEU A 118 -0.19 -11.85 12.03
C LEU A 118 1.00 -12.56 11.39
N ARG A 119 1.73 -11.87 10.51
CA ARG A 119 2.88 -12.45 9.79
C ARG A 119 4.13 -12.59 10.64
N ALA A 120 4.28 -11.76 11.67
CA ALA A 120 5.38 -11.89 12.63
C ALA A 120 5.18 -13.06 13.59
N ALA A 121 3.94 -13.52 13.77
CA ALA A 121 3.58 -14.63 14.66
C ALA A 121 3.55 -16.01 13.97
N ALA A 122 3.64 -16.06 12.64
CA ALA A 122 3.60 -17.28 11.82
C ALA A 122 5.02 -17.79 11.50
#